data_AF-D2VKY9-F1
#
_entry.id   AF-D2VKY9-F1
#
_cell.length_a   1.000
_cell.length_b   1.000
_cell.length_c   1.000
_cell.angle_alpha   90.00
_cell.angle_beta   90.00
_cell.angle_gamma   90.00
#
_symmetry.space_group_name_H-M   'P 1'
#
loop_
_entity.id
_entity.type
_entity.pdbx_description
1 polymer ?
#
loop_
_entity_poly.entity_id
_entity_poly.type
_entity_poly.pdbx_seq_one_letter_code
_entity_poly.pdbx_strand_id
1 'polypeptide(L)'
;MTSVVYCTDPKVIKSLCLKYDTSGRGVFGVSDLKKIMDDLGFNFCKEEIQALEMYLDKNSDGHVSFEEFEQYWIKIASTSELSILEKRIELLTQAADIFRKYDVDSNRVISLSEFEKFYRELYEQNKNASMKEVEEAMKSLDTNSDSVISFQEFIIWLNWLNLN
;
A
#
# COMPACT_ATOMS: atom_id res chain seq x y z
N MET A 1 22.66 2.47 21.42
CA MET A 1 22.23 3.28 20.28
C MET A 1 22.96 2.72 19.07
N THR A 2 22.43 1.66 18.47
CA THR A 2 22.99 1.12 17.22
C THR A 2 22.68 2.13 16.14
N SER A 3 23.71 2.86 15.69
CA SER A 3 23.62 3.72 14.51
C SER A 3 23.30 2.83 13.32
N VAL A 4 22.03 2.77 12.94
CA VAL A 4 21.58 2.15 11.70
C VAL A 4 22.16 3.00 10.57
N VAL A 5 23.10 2.41 9.82
CA VAL A 5 23.54 3.01 8.56
C VAL A 5 22.45 2.69 7.55
N TYR A 6 21.50 3.61 7.38
CA TYR A 6 20.50 3.51 6.33
C TYR A 6 21.24 3.53 4.99
N CYS A 7 21.33 2.37 4.34
CA CYS A 7 21.97 2.30 3.04
C CYS A 7 20.97 2.69 1.96
N THR A 8 21.31 3.73 1.21
CA THR A 8 20.54 4.18 0.04
C THR A 8 21.14 3.67 -1.27
N ASP A 9 22.25 2.94 -1.21
CA ASP A 9 22.88 2.35 -2.39
C ASP A 9 21.99 1.23 -2.95
N PRO A 10 21.50 1.36 -4.20
CA PRO A 10 20.66 0.35 -4.84
C PRO A 10 21.30 -1.05 -4.83
N LYS A 11 22.64 -1.14 -4.88
CA LYS A 11 23.35 -2.44 -4.83
C LYS A 11 23.21 -3.13 -3.48
N VAL A 12 23.21 -2.36 -2.40
CA VAL A 12 23.04 -2.90 -1.04
C VAL A 12 21.61 -3.34 -0.84
N ILE A 13 20.63 -2.55 -1.29
CA ILE A 13 19.21 -2.91 -1.25
C ILE A 13 18.93 -4.15 -2.08
N LYS A 14 19.51 -4.22 -3.29
CA LYS A 14 19.45 -5.42 -4.13
C LYS A 14 20.03 -6.65 -3.44
N SER A 15 21.19 -6.51 -2.82
CA SER A 15 21.82 -7.61 -2.08
C SER A 15 20.99 -8.04 -0.87
N LEU A 16 20.33 -7.10 -0.20
CA LEU A 16 19.45 -7.37 0.93
C LEU A 16 18.19 -8.13 0.50
N CYS A 17 17.54 -7.70 -0.58
CA CYS A 17 16.37 -8.43 -1.09
C CYS A 17 16.76 -9.85 -1.57
N LEU A 18 17.91 -10.00 -2.24
CA LEU A 18 18.41 -11.33 -2.65
C LEU A 18 18.73 -12.24 -1.46
N LYS A 19 19.17 -11.68 -0.33
CA LYS A 19 19.38 -12.45 0.92
C LYS A 19 18.07 -13.02 1.44
N TYR A 20 16.95 -12.33 1.26
CA TYR A 20 15.63 -12.73 1.78
C TYR A 20 14.77 -13.48 0.76
N ASP A 21 15.04 -13.38 -0.55
CA ASP A 21 14.44 -14.23 -1.58
C ASP A 21 15.02 -15.65 -1.57
N THR A 22 14.70 -16.40 -0.53
CA THR A 22 15.10 -17.81 -0.38
C THR A 22 14.45 -18.73 -1.44
N SER A 23 13.37 -18.28 -2.06
CA SER A 23 12.64 -19.04 -3.07
C SER A 23 13.19 -18.85 -4.49
N GLY A 24 14.03 -17.83 -4.70
CA GLY A 24 14.56 -17.45 -6.01
C GLY A 24 13.49 -17.00 -7.00
N ARG A 25 12.32 -16.57 -6.50
CA ARG A 25 11.17 -16.16 -7.33
C ARG A 25 11.15 -14.68 -7.64
N GLY A 26 12.02 -13.89 -7.02
CA GLY A 26 12.06 -12.43 -7.16
C GLY A 26 10.90 -11.71 -6.46
N VAL A 27 10.14 -12.42 -5.62
CA VAL A 27 9.01 -11.88 -4.85
C VAL A 27 9.17 -12.22 -3.38
N PHE A 28 8.70 -11.34 -2.51
CA PHE A 28 8.66 -11.57 -1.07
C PHE A 28 7.26 -11.33 -0.51
N GLY A 29 6.90 -12.14 0.48
CA GLY A 29 5.68 -11.94 1.25
C GLY A 29 5.91 -11.03 2.46
N VAL A 30 4.84 -10.75 3.20
CA VAL A 30 4.82 -9.94 4.43
C VAL A 30 5.93 -10.30 5.42
N SER A 31 6.22 -11.60 5.60
CA SER A 31 7.24 -12.05 6.56
C SER A 31 8.66 -11.68 6.15
N ASP A 32 8.96 -11.68 4.85
CA ASP A 32 10.27 -11.35 4.33
C ASP A 32 10.44 -9.83 4.23
N LEU A 33 9.38 -9.12 3.83
CA LEU A 33 9.33 -7.65 3.87
C LEU A 33 9.59 -7.12 5.29
N LYS A 34 9.02 -7.77 6.33
CA LYS A 34 9.30 -7.40 7.72
C LYS A 34 10.78 -7.54 8.07
N LYS A 35 11.42 -8.67 7.73
CA LYS A 35 12.86 -8.87 8.02
C LYS A 35 13.75 -7.88 7.28
N ILE A 36 13.39 -7.55 6.03
CA ILE A 36 14.07 -6.52 5.25
C ILE A 36 14.00 -5.18 5.99
N MET A 37 12.81 -4.78 6.46
CA MET A 37 12.63 -3.54 7.21
C MET A 37 13.40 -3.54 8.54
N ASP A 38 13.36 -4.65 9.28
CA ASP A 38 14.10 -4.80 10.54
C ASP A 38 15.62 -4.68 10.32
N ASP A 39 16.17 -5.29 9.25
CA ASP A 39 17.60 -5.17 8.86
C ASP A 39 17.96 -3.75 8.40
N LEU A 40 17.00 -3.02 7.81
CA LEU A 40 17.14 -1.60 7.47
C LEU A 40 16.96 -0.67 8.68
N GLY A 41 16.71 -1.24 9.87
CA GLY A 41 16.60 -0.56 11.15
C GLY A 41 15.23 0.01 11.47
N PHE A 42 14.20 -0.35 10.68
CA PHE A 42 12.81 0.01 10.94
C PHE A 42 12.08 -1.14 11.60
N ASN A 43 11.53 -0.92 12.80
CA ASN A 43 10.78 -1.94 13.52
C ASN A 43 9.27 -1.66 13.45
N PHE A 44 8.66 -2.08 12.34
CA PHE A 44 7.22 -1.97 12.13
C PHE A 44 6.47 -3.21 12.63
N CYS A 45 5.23 -3.04 13.07
CA CYS A 45 4.35 -4.15 13.43
C CYS A 45 3.84 -4.90 12.18
N LYS A 46 3.13 -6.01 12.39
CA LYS A 46 2.66 -6.83 11.27
C LYS A 46 1.64 -6.08 10.41
N GLU A 47 0.79 -5.31 11.06
CA GLU A 47 -0.28 -4.54 10.43
C GLU A 47 0.29 -3.45 9.52
N GLU A 48 1.31 -2.72 9.99
CA GLU A 48 2.07 -1.73 9.22
C GLU A 48 2.76 -2.34 8.00
N ILE A 49 3.40 -3.51 8.17
CA ILE A 49 4.05 -4.21 7.04
C ILE A 49 3.02 -4.71 6.02
N GLN A 50 1.84 -5.15 6.47
CA GLN A 50 0.77 -5.55 5.55
C GLN A 50 0.20 -4.34 4.79
N ALA A 51 0.02 -3.20 5.45
CA ALA A 51 -0.43 -1.98 4.78
C ALA A 51 0.60 -1.50 3.75
N LEU A 52 1.89 -1.61 4.09
CA LEU A 52 2.97 -1.35 3.13
C LEU A 52 2.96 -2.35 1.97
N GLU A 53 2.76 -3.63 2.24
CA GLU A 53 2.67 -4.68 1.21
C GLU A 53 1.55 -4.37 0.21
N MET A 54 0.34 -4.06 0.70
CA MET A 54 -0.79 -3.66 -0.15
C MET A 54 -0.49 -2.41 -0.99
N TYR A 55 0.34 -1.50 -0.47
CA TYR A 55 0.75 -0.30 -1.21
C TYR A 55 1.80 -0.60 -2.28
N LEU A 56 2.75 -1.48 -1.97
CA LEU A 56 3.85 -1.84 -2.88
C LEU A 56 3.41 -2.76 -4.02
N ASP A 57 2.43 -3.62 -3.76
CA ASP A 57 1.80 -4.54 -4.71
C ASP A 57 1.00 -3.76 -5.77
N LYS A 58 1.71 -3.26 -6.80
CA LYS A 58 1.14 -2.46 -7.90
C LYS A 58 0.37 -3.33 -8.88
N ASN A 59 0.85 -4.55 -9.09
CA ASN A 59 0.24 -5.48 -10.03
C ASN A 59 -0.91 -6.29 -9.39
N SER A 60 -1.17 -6.10 -8.08
CA SER A 60 -2.23 -6.78 -7.33
C SER A 60 -2.11 -8.31 -7.39
N ASP A 61 -0.88 -8.83 -7.44
CA ASP A 61 -0.62 -10.27 -7.49
C ASP A 61 -0.53 -10.90 -6.09
N GLY A 62 -0.65 -10.10 -5.03
CA GLY A 62 -0.59 -10.52 -3.63
C GLY A 62 0.83 -10.72 -3.12
N HIS A 63 1.83 -10.30 -3.89
CA HIS A 63 3.24 -10.35 -3.55
C HIS A 63 3.92 -9.02 -3.88
N VAL A 64 5.03 -8.74 -3.20
CA VAL A 64 5.87 -7.60 -3.56
C VAL A 64 7.06 -8.12 -4.35
N SER A 65 7.15 -7.69 -5.60
CA SER A 65 8.32 -7.95 -6.43
C SER A 65 9.52 -7.13 -5.99
N PHE A 66 10.71 -7.62 -6.33
CA PHE A 66 11.95 -6.89 -6.11
C PHE A 66 11.90 -5.49 -6.71
N GLU A 67 11.39 -5.37 -7.93
CA GLU A 67 11.27 -4.13 -8.68
C GLU A 67 10.35 -3.11 -7.98
N GLU A 68 9.21 -3.55 -7.42
CA GLU A 68 8.28 -2.68 -6.71
C GLU A 68 8.89 -2.09 -5.43
N PHE A 69 9.56 -2.92 -4.64
CA PHE A 69 10.23 -2.45 -3.43
C PHE A 69 11.43 -1.55 -3.75
N GLU A 70 12.26 -1.90 -4.74
CA GLU A 70 13.43 -1.10 -5.12
C GLU A 70 12.98 0.30 -5.56
N GLN A 71 11.95 0.40 -6.40
CA GLN A 71 11.41 1.70 -6.82
C GLN A 71 10.91 2.53 -5.63
N TYR A 72 10.18 1.91 -4.71
CA TYR A 72 9.70 2.60 -3.51
C TYR A 72 10.86 3.07 -2.62
N TRP A 73 11.82 2.18 -2.36
CA TRP A 73 12.96 2.48 -1.51
C TRP A 73 13.82 3.60 -2.08
N ILE A 74 14.12 3.58 -3.39
CA ILE A 74 14.85 4.66 -4.06
C ILE A 74 14.10 5.99 -3.92
N LYS A 75 12.76 5.99 -4.09
CA LYS A 75 11.94 7.19 -3.92
C LYS A 75 12.07 7.73 -2.49
N ILE A 76 11.93 6.89 -1.47
CA ILE A 76 12.08 7.30 -0.06
C ILE A 76 13.50 7.79 0.25
N ALA A 77 14.50 7.02 -0.15
CA ALA A 77 15.91 7.34 0.03
C ALA A 77 16.30 8.69 -0.61
N SER A 78 15.74 8.99 -1.79
CA SER A 78 15.99 10.27 -2.49
C SER A 78 15.36 11.48 -1.78
N THR A 79 14.27 11.28 -1.03
CA THR A 79 13.61 12.39 -0.29
C THR A 79 14.38 12.85 0.95
N SER A 80 15.49 12.18 1.30
CA SER A 80 16.40 12.54 2.41
C SER A 80 15.78 12.69 3.80
N GLU A 81 14.48 12.39 3.96
CA GLU A 81 13.75 12.45 5.22
C GLU A 81 13.11 11.09 5.52
N LEU A 82 13.79 10.28 6.32
CA LEU A 82 13.26 8.98 6.78
C LEU A 82 12.06 9.13 7.73
N SER A 83 11.90 10.29 8.36
CA SER A 83 10.70 10.66 9.12
C SER A 83 9.43 10.67 8.25
N ILE A 84 9.57 10.82 6.93
CA ILE A 84 8.46 10.70 5.99
C ILE A 84 8.02 9.23 5.86
N LEU A 85 8.94 8.26 5.98
CA LEU A 85 8.61 6.84 5.87
C LEU A 85 7.69 6.40 7.00
N GLU A 86 8.03 6.72 8.24
CA GLU A 86 7.20 6.37 9.42
C GLU A 86 5.80 6.98 9.30
N LYS A 87 5.70 8.27 8.98
CA LYS A 87 4.41 8.96 8.76
C LYS A 87 3.60 8.35 7.61
N ARG A 88 4.27 7.97 6.51
CA ARG A 88 3.60 7.31 5.37
C ARG A 88 3.04 5.96 5.78
N ILE A 89 3.80 5.17 6.54
CA ILE A 89 3.35 3.84 7.00
C ILE A 89 2.20 3.98 8.00
N GLU A 90 2.21 5.00 8.85
CA GLU A 90 1.06 5.32 9.72
C GLU A 90 -0.20 5.65 8.90
N LEU A 91 -0.09 6.50 7.87
CA LEU A 91 -1.20 6.83 6.97
C LEU A 91 -1.68 5.62 6.16
N LEU A 92 -0.76 4.80 5.68
CA LEU A 92 -1.06 3.54 4.99
C LEU A 92 -1.81 2.58 5.89
N THR A 93 -1.42 2.48 7.16
CA THR A 93 -2.08 1.60 8.14
C THR A 93 -3.52 2.04 8.37
N GLN A 94 -3.75 3.35 8.55
CA GLN A 94 -5.11 3.88 8.64
C GLN A 94 -5.92 3.62 7.37
N ALA A 95 -5.30 3.74 6.19
CA ALA A 95 -5.98 3.49 4.92
C ALA A 95 -6.33 2.02 4.78
N ALA A 96 -5.41 1.13 5.16
CA ALA A 96 -5.63 -0.31 5.13
C ALA A 96 -6.74 -0.72 6.10
N ASP A 97 -6.85 -0.10 7.27
CA ASP A 97 -7.94 -0.37 8.22
C ASP A 97 -9.30 0.03 7.65
N ILE A 98 -9.38 1.18 6.98
CA ILE A 98 -10.61 1.60 6.29
C ILE A 98 -10.90 0.65 5.12
N PHE A 99 -9.90 0.37 4.28
CA PHE A 99 -10.06 -0.49 3.12
C PHE A 99 -10.59 -1.88 3.51
N ARG A 100 -9.96 -2.53 4.51
CA ARG A 100 -10.37 -3.83 5.04
C ARG A 100 -11.76 -3.83 5.67
N LYS A 101 -12.23 -2.68 6.17
CA LYS A 101 -13.60 -2.56 6.68
C LYS A 101 -14.63 -2.79 5.56
N TYR A 102 -14.30 -2.40 4.33
CA TYR A 102 -15.23 -2.43 3.19
C TYR A 102 -14.93 -3.51 2.16
N ASP A 103 -13.70 -4.01 2.08
CA ASP A 103 -13.33 -5.26 1.41
C ASP A 103 -13.84 -6.46 2.23
N VAL A 104 -15.11 -6.83 2.03
CA VAL A 104 -15.84 -7.78 2.87
C VAL A 104 -15.42 -9.21 2.58
N ASP A 105 -15.15 -9.52 1.31
CA ASP A 105 -14.70 -10.84 0.90
C ASP A 105 -13.17 -11.03 1.05
N SER A 106 -12.45 -9.96 1.43
CA SER A 106 -11.00 -9.95 1.63
C SER A 106 -10.22 -10.31 0.37
N ASN A 107 -10.76 -9.95 -0.80
CA ASN A 107 -10.14 -10.18 -2.10
C ASN A 107 -9.10 -9.11 -2.46
N ARG A 108 -8.87 -8.12 -1.59
CA ARG A 108 -7.93 -6.99 -1.72
C ARG A 108 -8.31 -5.94 -2.76
N VAL A 109 -9.53 -5.98 -3.28
CA VAL A 109 -10.11 -4.96 -4.13
C VAL A 109 -11.48 -4.55 -3.57
N ILE A 110 -11.93 -3.34 -3.86
CA ILE A 110 -13.29 -2.91 -3.50
C ILE A 110 -14.14 -3.00 -4.76
N SER A 111 -15.08 -3.94 -4.78
CA SER A 111 -16.09 -4.05 -5.84
C SER A 111 -17.11 -2.92 -5.78
N LEU A 112 -17.87 -2.69 -6.86
CA LEU A 112 -18.97 -1.71 -6.86
C LEU A 112 -19.97 -1.93 -5.71
N SER A 113 -20.24 -3.19 -5.35
CA SER A 113 -21.16 -3.54 -4.28
C SER A 113 -20.63 -3.20 -2.87
N GLU A 114 -19.31 -3.27 -2.70
CA GLU A 114 -18.63 -2.88 -1.47
C GLU A 114 -18.46 -1.38 -1.38
N PHE A 115 -18.13 -0.75 -2.52
CA PHE A 115 -18.05 0.71 -2.65
C PHE A 115 -19.41 1.37 -2.39
N GLU A 116 -20.52 0.77 -2.81
CA GLU A 116 -21.86 1.30 -2.52
C GLU A 116 -22.07 1.46 -1.00
N LYS A 117 -21.75 0.42 -0.22
CA LYS A 117 -21.89 0.45 1.24
C LYS A 117 -21.00 1.53 1.84
N PHE A 118 -19.75 1.58 1.39
CA PHE A 118 -18.79 2.60 1.77
C PHE A 118 -19.29 4.03 1.50
N TYR A 119 -19.74 4.29 0.28
CA TYR A 119 -20.17 5.61 -0.19
C TYR A 119 -21.39 6.13 0.57
N ARG A 120 -22.34 5.24 0.90
CA ARG A 120 -23.53 5.58 1.69
C ARG A 120 -23.25 5.75 3.18
N GLU A 121 -22.26 5.03 3.73
CA GLU A 121 -21.89 5.11 5.15
C GLU A 121 -21.00 6.31 5.48
N LEU A 122 -20.11 6.71 4.57
CA LEU A 122 -19.17 7.81 4.82
C LEU A 122 -19.84 9.19 4.87
N TYR A 123 -20.85 9.42 4.05
CA TYR A 123 -21.49 10.73 3.91
C TYR A 123 -22.98 10.59 4.19
N GLU A 124 -23.47 11.21 5.28
CA GLU A 124 -24.89 11.15 5.65
C GLU A 124 -25.82 11.62 4.52
N GLN A 125 -25.36 12.57 3.70
CA GLN A 125 -26.07 13.07 2.52
C GLN A 125 -26.19 12.03 1.39
N ASN A 126 -25.31 11.03 1.35
CA ASN A 126 -25.28 9.99 0.32
C ASN A 126 -26.09 8.75 0.71
N LYS A 127 -26.73 8.74 1.89
CA LYS A 127 -27.52 7.59 2.37
C LYS A 127 -28.55 7.10 1.34
N ASN A 128 -29.13 8.03 0.59
CA ASN A 128 -30.13 7.78 -0.46
C ASN A 128 -29.58 7.96 -1.89
N ALA A 129 -28.26 7.96 -2.08
CA ALA A 129 -27.65 8.07 -3.39
C ALA A 129 -28.20 6.99 -4.34
N SER A 130 -28.44 7.36 -5.58
CA SER A 130 -28.81 6.43 -6.65
C SER A 130 -27.61 5.59 -7.08
N MET A 131 -27.85 4.43 -7.68
CA MET A 131 -26.76 3.61 -8.24
C MET A 131 -25.93 4.36 -9.27
N LYS A 132 -26.55 5.28 -10.03
CA LYS A 132 -25.85 6.11 -11.00
C LYS A 132 -24.83 7.05 -10.33
N GLU A 133 -25.18 7.65 -9.20
CA GLU A 133 -24.26 8.52 -8.44
C GLU A 133 -23.10 7.71 -7.83
N VAL A 134 -23.39 6.49 -7.36
CA VAL A 134 -22.37 5.56 -6.84
C VAL A 134 -21.41 5.13 -7.96
N GLU A 135 -21.92 4.79 -9.14
CA GLU A 135 -21.11 4.45 -10.31
C GLU A 135 -20.28 5.64 -10.80
N GLU A 136 -20.85 6.85 -10.82
CA GLU A 136 -20.12 8.07 -11.19
C GLU A 136 -19.00 8.38 -10.20
N ALA A 137 -19.25 8.19 -8.89
CA ALA A 137 -18.23 8.28 -7.87
C ALA A 137 -17.15 7.21 -8.08
N MET A 138 -17.52 5.93 -8.23
CA MET A 138 -16.57 4.85 -8.45
C MET A 138 -15.70 5.08 -9.70
N LYS A 139 -16.28 5.55 -10.80
CA LYS A 139 -15.54 5.89 -12.03
C LYS A 139 -14.51 7.00 -11.84
N SER A 140 -14.68 7.86 -10.84
CA SER A 140 -13.67 8.87 -10.51
C SER A 140 -12.49 8.30 -9.71
N LEU A 141 -12.68 7.13 -9.07
CA LEU A 141 -11.64 6.39 -8.35
C LEU A 141 -10.95 5.34 -9.23
N ASP A 142 -11.73 4.63 -10.05
CA ASP A 142 -11.30 3.57 -10.98
C ASP A 142 -10.57 4.19 -12.18
N THR A 143 -9.27 4.41 -12.02
CA THR A 143 -8.42 5.10 -13.00
C THR A 143 -7.98 4.19 -14.13
N ASN A 144 -7.87 2.89 -13.87
CA ASN A 144 -7.45 1.90 -14.87
C ASN A 144 -8.65 1.28 -15.61
N SER A 145 -9.89 1.58 -15.19
CA SER A 145 -11.16 1.10 -15.75
C SER A 145 -11.34 -0.42 -15.65
N ASP A 146 -10.78 -1.06 -14.62
CA ASP A 146 -10.94 -2.49 -14.36
C ASP A 146 -12.22 -2.85 -13.57
N SER A 147 -13.05 -1.84 -13.27
CA SER A 147 -14.33 -1.96 -12.57
C SER A 147 -14.21 -2.38 -11.11
N VAL A 148 -13.00 -2.34 -10.54
CA VAL A 148 -12.75 -2.48 -9.11
C VAL A 148 -11.95 -1.27 -8.62
N ILE A 149 -11.87 -1.08 -7.30
CA ILE A 149 -10.99 -0.09 -6.70
C ILE A 149 -9.86 -0.84 -6.02
N SER A 150 -8.65 -0.71 -6.57
CA SER A 150 -7.43 -1.18 -5.93
C SER A 150 -7.07 -0.35 -4.70
N PHE A 151 -6.20 -0.87 -3.83
CA PHE A 151 -5.69 -0.10 -2.69
C PHE A 151 -4.97 1.19 -3.14
N GLN A 152 -4.34 1.20 -4.31
CA GLN A 152 -3.67 2.38 -4.87
C GLN A 152 -4.64 3.47 -5.32
N GLU A 153 -5.74 3.09 -5.95
CA GLU A 153 -6.79 4.04 -6.34
C GLU A 153 -7.46 4.65 -5.12
N PHE A 154 -7.68 3.82 -4.09
CA PHE A 154 -8.25 4.25 -2.83
C PHE A 154 -7.43 5.35 -2.13
N ILE A 155 -6.11 5.17 -2.02
CA ILE A 155 -5.22 6.17 -1.38
C ILE A 155 -5.03 7.43 -2.21
N ILE A 156 -5.02 7.31 -3.55
CA ILE A 156 -4.89 8.46 -4.46
C ILE A 156 -6.14 9.32 -4.33
N TRP A 157 -7.31 8.69 -4.35
CA TRP A 157 -8.58 9.36 -4.16
C TRP A 157 -8.67 10.09 -2.81
N LEU A 158 -8.22 9.44 -1.73
CA LEU A 158 -8.17 10.05 -0.42
C LEU A 158 -7.17 11.21 -0.33
N ASN A 159 -6.30 11.41 -1.32
CA ASN A 159 -5.24 12.41 -1.31
C ASN A 159 -4.27 12.24 -0.11
N TRP A 160 -4.28 11.06 0.53
CA TRP A 160 -3.47 10.78 1.73
C TRP A 160 -1.99 10.62 1.42
N LEU A 161 -1.69 10.27 0.17
CA LEU A 161 -0.35 10.04 -0.33
C LEU A 161 -0.04 10.85 -1.59
N ASN A 162 -0.68 12.01 -1.80
CA ASN A 162 -0.22 12.93 -2.84
C ASN A 162 1.17 13.44 -2.50
N LEU A 163 2.13 12.68 -3.01
CA LEU A 163 3.52 12.99 -3.12
C LEU A 163 3.67 13.73 -4.43
N ASN A 164 3.64 15.06 -4.33
CA ASN A 164 4.21 15.92 -5.36
C ASN A 164 5.65 15.49 -5.68
#